data_AF-A0A0B6ZT87-F1
#
_entry.id   AF-A0A0B6ZT87-F1
#
_cell.length_a   1.000
_cell.length_b   1.000
_cell.length_c   1.000
_cell.angle_alpha   90.00
_cell.angle_beta   90.00
_cell.angle_gamma   90.00
#
_symmetry.space_group_name_H-M   'P 1'
#
loop_
_entity.id
_entity.type
_entity.pdbx_description
1 polymer ?
#
loop_
_entity_poly.entity_id
_entity_poly.type
_entity_poly.pdbx_seq_one_letter_code
_entity_poly.pdbx_strand_id
1 'polypeptide(L)'
;LNSELMQNSILHFPVRRFHTSDIIVDASDFKSRPNCYDPAFLLRLFVQILSPDKQVVLRLFVERDCLSYLMIALSSHDPHIRLLAYHALNDFYLHVEGSRWHDKIEMTFVLDLLNASRVKDGQKLSFVVALFFARTVKLLLYPADPMYVPIFRFLVAKPEVDLGNVPEFYQLFFSAGNQYKHERNWMLSLLYEGMRETSDYWLYQKKFIFKILLSYYDSAISDAHSQKLILLMVKNACQEKSVAVDLVKNHG
;
A
#
# COMPACT_ATOMS: atom_id res chain seq x y z
N LEU A 1 13.51 -13.53 -6.28
CA LEU A 1 13.37 -12.09 -6.57
C LEU A 1 14.28 -11.32 -5.61
N ASN A 2 15.03 -10.33 -6.11
CA ASN A 2 15.84 -9.43 -5.28
C ASN A 2 14.91 -8.57 -4.41
N SER A 3 15.14 -8.56 -3.08
CA SER A 3 14.29 -7.90 -2.10
C SER A 3 14.33 -6.37 -2.20
N GLU A 4 15.50 -5.77 -2.40
CA GLU A 4 15.65 -4.32 -2.56
C GLU A 4 14.96 -3.84 -3.84
N LEU A 5 15.16 -4.56 -4.94
CA LEU A 5 14.50 -4.29 -6.21
C LEU A 5 12.98 -4.37 -6.08
N MET A 6 12.47 -5.34 -5.31
CA MET A 6 11.03 -5.47 -5.06
C MET A 6 10.47 -4.32 -4.23
N GLN A 7 11.16 -3.93 -3.16
CA GLN A 7 10.79 -2.76 -2.34
C GLN A 7 10.73 -1.48 -3.18
N ASN A 8 11.75 -1.24 -4.00
CA ASN A 8 11.74 -0.12 -4.93
C ASN A 8 10.56 -0.19 -5.92
N SER A 9 10.24 -1.39 -6.40
CA SER A 9 9.12 -1.61 -7.33
C SER A 9 7.75 -1.34 -6.69
N ILE A 10 7.60 -1.61 -5.38
CA ILE A 10 6.42 -1.26 -4.59
C ILE A 10 6.32 0.26 -4.44
N LEU A 11 7.37 0.90 -3.91
CA LEU A 11 7.38 2.34 -3.62
C LEU A 11 7.35 3.22 -4.88
N HIS A 12 7.68 2.67 -6.04
CA HIS A 12 7.72 3.39 -7.31
C HIS A 12 6.85 2.76 -8.38
N PHE A 13 5.84 1.98 -7.99
CA PHE A 13 4.90 1.37 -8.94
C PHE A 13 4.33 2.43 -9.90
N PRO A 14 4.29 2.16 -11.21
CA PRO A 14 3.90 3.14 -12.22
C PRO A 14 2.37 3.21 -12.35
N VAL A 15 1.70 3.84 -11.38
CA VAL A 15 0.23 3.83 -11.26
C VAL A 15 -0.52 4.34 -12.50
N ARG A 16 0.08 5.22 -13.32
CA ARG A 16 -0.52 5.77 -14.55
C ARG A 16 -0.09 5.07 -15.84
N ARG A 17 0.67 3.97 -15.76
CA ARG A 17 1.04 3.19 -16.95
C ARG A 17 -0.13 2.30 -17.35
N PHE A 18 -0.58 2.46 -18.59
CA PHE A 18 -1.58 1.59 -19.19
C PHE A 18 -0.89 0.46 -19.96
N HIS A 19 -1.53 -0.70 -19.96
CA HIS A 19 -1.14 -1.85 -20.75
C HIS A 19 -1.27 -1.49 -22.23
N THR A 20 -0.14 -1.50 -22.92
CA THR A 20 -0.12 -1.50 -24.38
C THR A 20 -0.17 -2.95 -24.86
N SER A 21 -1.19 -3.28 -25.66
CA SER A 21 -1.34 -4.58 -26.31
C SER A 21 -0.34 -4.73 -27.45
N ASP A 22 0.28 -5.92 -27.55
CA ASP A 22 1.03 -6.55 -28.65
C ASP A 22 2.09 -5.78 -29.45
N ILE A 23 2.34 -4.50 -29.14
CA ILE A 23 3.47 -3.77 -29.69
C ILE A 23 4.68 -4.08 -28.81
N ILE A 24 5.71 -4.69 -29.40
CA ILE A 24 7.03 -4.77 -28.77
C ILE A 24 7.56 -3.34 -28.71
N VAL A 25 7.41 -2.72 -27.55
CA VAL A 25 7.91 -1.38 -27.24
C VAL A 25 9.23 -1.53 -26.51
N ASP A 26 10.21 -0.65 -26.78
CA ASP A 26 11.50 -0.69 -26.10
C ASP A 26 11.30 -0.54 -24.58
N ALA A 27 12.11 -1.25 -23.78
CA ALA A 27 12.08 -1.13 -22.33
C ALA A 27 12.23 0.33 -21.86
N SER A 28 12.94 1.18 -22.62
CA SER A 28 13.08 2.61 -22.33
C SER A 28 11.77 3.39 -22.41
N ASP A 29 10.86 3.00 -23.31
CA ASP A 29 9.63 3.74 -23.62
C ASP A 29 8.52 3.49 -22.59
N PHE A 30 8.65 2.42 -21.82
CA PHE A 30 7.72 2.08 -20.74
C PHE A 30 7.87 2.94 -19.48
N LYS A 31 8.87 3.85 -19.44
CA LYS A 31 9.20 4.67 -18.27
C LYS A 31 9.36 3.83 -16.99
N SER A 32 9.80 2.58 -17.13
CA SER A 32 10.21 1.77 -15.99
C SER A 32 11.43 2.44 -15.37
N ARG A 33 11.38 2.68 -14.05
CA ARG A 33 12.60 3.11 -13.36
C ARG A 33 13.62 1.97 -13.48
N PRO A 34 14.91 2.26 -13.73
CA PRO A 34 15.92 1.23 -13.96
C PRO A 34 16.03 0.24 -12.79
N ASN A 35 15.68 0.69 -11.58
CA ASN A 35 15.69 -0.11 -10.36
C ASN A 35 14.28 -0.57 -9.95
N CYS A 36 13.43 -0.96 -10.91
CA CYS A 36 12.11 -1.54 -10.63
C CYS A 36 11.81 -2.69 -11.61
N TYR A 37 11.10 -3.71 -11.13
CA TYR A 37 10.51 -4.73 -11.99
C TYR A 37 9.41 -4.13 -12.87
N ASP A 38 9.33 -4.62 -14.09
CA ASP A 38 8.22 -4.31 -14.99
C ASP A 38 6.91 -4.96 -14.49
N PRO A 39 5.85 -4.18 -14.20
CA PRO A 39 4.58 -4.73 -13.74
C PRO A 39 3.92 -5.68 -14.74
N ALA A 40 4.04 -5.42 -16.04
CA ALA A 40 3.42 -6.25 -17.06
C ALA A 40 4.03 -7.66 -17.06
N PHE A 41 5.37 -7.76 -16.96
CA PHE A 41 6.07 -9.03 -16.77
C PHE A 41 5.75 -9.67 -15.41
N LEU A 42 5.93 -8.94 -14.31
CA LEU A 42 5.90 -9.52 -12.97
C LEU A 42 4.51 -10.03 -12.56
N LEU A 43 3.44 -9.33 -12.93
CA LEU A 43 2.08 -9.79 -12.65
C LEU A 43 1.73 -11.06 -13.43
N ARG A 44 2.12 -11.15 -14.71
CA ARG A 44 1.93 -12.37 -15.51
C ARG A 44 2.72 -13.54 -14.93
N LEU A 45 3.94 -13.29 -14.46
CA LEU A 45 4.74 -14.29 -13.75
C LEU A 45 4.03 -14.77 -12.48
N PHE A 46 3.44 -13.87 -11.69
CA PHE A 46 2.70 -14.26 -10.49
C PHE A 46 1.45 -15.09 -10.80
N VAL A 47 0.66 -14.73 -11.82
CA VAL A 47 -0.46 -15.55 -12.29
C VAL A 47 0.03 -16.96 -12.68
N GLN A 48 1.16 -17.05 -13.39
CA GLN A 48 1.71 -18.35 -13.79
C GLN A 48 2.25 -19.18 -12.62
N ILE A 49 2.83 -18.53 -11.60
CA ILE A 49 3.32 -19.19 -10.37
C ILE A 49 2.15 -19.69 -9.54
N LEU A 50 1.06 -18.92 -9.47
CA LEU A 50 -0.11 -19.19 -8.64
C LEU A 50 -1.16 -20.05 -9.34
N SER A 51 -0.97 -20.46 -10.60
CA SER A 51 -1.91 -21.33 -11.30
C SER A 51 -2.21 -22.62 -10.50
N PRO A 52 -3.44 -23.18 -10.56
CA PRO A 52 -3.93 -24.20 -9.62
C PRO A 52 -3.03 -25.43 -9.43
N ASP A 53 -2.33 -25.89 -10.47
CA ASP A 53 -1.51 -27.10 -10.43
C ASP A 53 -0.09 -26.89 -9.87
N LYS A 54 0.25 -25.68 -9.41
CA LYS A 54 1.60 -25.34 -8.93
C LYS A 54 1.70 -25.49 -7.43
N GLN A 55 2.81 -26.07 -6.96
CA GLN A 55 3.17 -26.03 -5.55
C GLN A 55 3.85 -24.70 -5.23
N VAL A 56 3.22 -23.90 -4.39
CA VAL A 56 3.70 -22.56 -4.02
C VAL A 56 4.16 -22.58 -2.56
N VAL A 57 5.40 -22.15 -2.32
CA VAL A 57 5.89 -21.90 -0.96
C VAL A 57 5.31 -20.56 -0.49
N LEU A 58 4.10 -20.61 0.09
CA LEU A 58 3.29 -19.43 0.44
C LEU A 58 4.03 -18.42 1.31
N ARG A 59 4.67 -18.89 2.39
CA ARG A 59 5.46 -18.02 3.27
C ARG A 59 6.56 -17.28 2.49
N LEU A 60 7.30 -17.98 1.63
CA LEU A 60 8.35 -17.37 0.82
C LEU A 60 7.78 -16.34 -0.18
N PHE A 61 6.59 -16.60 -0.74
CA PHE A 61 5.91 -15.67 -1.63
C PHE A 61 5.60 -14.34 -0.92
N VAL A 62 5.14 -14.39 0.34
CA VAL A 62 4.87 -13.20 1.15
C VAL A 62 6.17 -12.56 1.66
N GLU A 63 7.15 -13.34 2.15
CA GLU A 63 8.46 -12.85 2.61
C GLU A 63 9.24 -12.09 1.50
N ARG A 64 9.03 -12.47 0.23
CA ARG A 64 9.63 -11.83 -0.94
C ARG A 64 8.81 -10.67 -1.51
N ASP A 65 7.82 -10.18 -0.75
CA ASP A 65 6.95 -9.07 -1.12
C ASP A 65 6.12 -9.30 -2.40
N CYS A 66 5.96 -10.55 -2.85
CA CYS A 66 5.15 -10.83 -4.04
C CYS A 66 3.68 -10.50 -3.78
N LEU A 67 3.15 -10.88 -2.60
CA LEU A 67 1.78 -10.53 -2.20
C LEU A 67 1.62 -9.02 -1.98
N SER A 68 2.61 -8.37 -1.37
CA SER A 68 2.64 -6.91 -1.22
C SER A 68 2.61 -6.20 -2.57
N TYR A 69 3.33 -6.72 -3.57
CA TYR A 69 3.31 -6.20 -4.93
C TYR A 69 1.94 -6.34 -5.60
N LEU A 70 1.24 -7.46 -5.39
CA LEU A 70 -0.14 -7.64 -5.86
C LEU A 70 -1.08 -6.59 -5.25
N MET A 71 -0.95 -6.30 -3.95
CA MET A 71 -1.72 -5.23 -3.28
C MET A 71 -1.47 -3.86 -3.91
N ILE A 72 -0.20 -3.53 -4.17
CA ILE A 72 0.18 -2.27 -4.82
C ILE A 72 -0.40 -2.16 -6.24
N ALA A 73 -0.43 -3.25 -7.01
CA ALA A 73 -0.95 -3.25 -8.38
C ALA A 73 -2.44 -2.87 -8.46
N LEU A 74 -3.22 -3.02 -7.38
CA LEU A 74 -4.60 -2.55 -7.27
C LEU A 74 -4.74 -1.03 -7.32
N SER A 75 -3.65 -0.28 -7.12
CA SER A 75 -3.62 1.18 -7.27
C SER A 75 -3.46 1.66 -8.72
N SER A 76 -3.25 0.75 -9.68
CA SER A 76 -3.10 1.09 -11.08
C SER A 76 -4.35 1.76 -11.65
N HIS A 77 -4.17 2.78 -12.50
CA HIS A 77 -5.25 3.38 -13.29
C HIS A 77 -5.74 2.44 -14.38
N ASP A 78 -4.91 1.50 -14.82
CA ASP A 78 -5.28 0.50 -15.82
C ASP A 78 -6.14 -0.63 -15.23
N PRO A 79 -7.39 -0.80 -15.69
CA PRO A 79 -8.26 -1.91 -15.28
C PRO A 79 -7.65 -3.29 -15.51
N HIS A 80 -6.91 -3.50 -16.60
CA HIS A 80 -6.33 -4.81 -16.92
C HIS A 80 -5.28 -5.23 -15.88
N ILE A 81 -4.40 -4.31 -15.49
CA ILE A 81 -3.42 -4.53 -14.42
C ILE A 81 -4.10 -4.87 -13.10
N ARG A 82 -5.17 -4.16 -12.75
CA ARG A 82 -5.93 -4.44 -11.52
C ARG A 82 -6.62 -5.79 -11.55
N LEU A 83 -7.22 -6.16 -12.68
CA LEU A 83 -7.89 -7.46 -12.83
C LEU A 83 -6.89 -8.62 -12.76
N LEU A 84 -5.71 -8.50 -13.36
CA LEU A 84 -4.63 -9.49 -13.21
C LEU A 84 -4.19 -9.63 -11.75
N ALA A 85 -4.04 -8.52 -11.03
CA ALA A 85 -3.67 -8.54 -9.63
C ALA A 85 -4.77 -9.18 -8.76
N TYR A 86 -6.05 -8.84 -8.97
CA TYR A 86 -7.16 -9.49 -8.28
C TYR A 86 -7.25 -10.99 -8.58
N HIS A 87 -7.02 -11.40 -9.82
CA HIS A 87 -6.95 -12.81 -10.19
C HIS A 87 -5.85 -13.53 -9.42
N ALA A 88 -4.63 -13.00 -9.44
CA ALA A 88 -3.51 -13.57 -8.69
C ALA A 88 -3.76 -13.59 -7.17
N LEU A 89 -4.41 -12.57 -6.61
CA LEU A 89 -4.82 -12.57 -5.19
C LEU A 89 -5.82 -13.71 -4.89
N ASN A 90 -6.77 -13.95 -5.78
CA ASN A 90 -7.72 -15.06 -5.65
C ASN A 90 -7.02 -16.42 -5.75
N ASP A 91 -6.10 -16.59 -6.70
CA ASP A 91 -5.33 -17.83 -6.80
C ASP A 91 -4.48 -18.08 -5.56
N PHE A 92 -3.81 -17.03 -5.04
CA PHE A 92 -3.08 -17.10 -3.78
C PHE A 92 -3.99 -17.49 -2.61
N TYR A 93 -5.20 -16.91 -2.53
CA TYR A 93 -6.19 -17.27 -1.52
C TYR A 93 -6.53 -18.76 -1.57
N LEU A 94 -6.78 -19.32 -2.76
CA LEU A 94 -7.09 -20.74 -2.94
C LEU A 94 -5.92 -21.64 -2.51
N HIS A 95 -4.67 -21.25 -2.80
CA HIS A 95 -3.50 -21.97 -2.30
C HIS A 95 -3.40 -21.93 -0.78
N VAL A 96 -3.66 -20.77 -0.16
CA VAL A 96 -3.70 -20.63 1.31
C VAL A 96 -4.79 -21.52 1.90
N GLU A 97 -5.99 -21.51 1.33
CA GLU A 97 -7.14 -22.32 1.76
C GLU A 97 -6.84 -23.83 1.72
N GLY A 98 -6.19 -24.31 0.66
CA GLY A 98 -5.79 -25.72 0.53
C GLY A 98 -4.56 -26.12 1.35
N SER A 99 -3.88 -25.18 2.01
CA SER A 99 -2.63 -25.43 2.72
C SER A 99 -2.79 -25.75 4.21
N ARG A 100 -1.74 -26.33 4.81
CA ARG A 100 -1.56 -26.45 6.26
C ARG A 100 -0.65 -25.34 6.82
N TRP A 101 -0.58 -24.20 6.14
CA TRP A 101 0.29 -23.11 6.56
C TRP A 101 -0.21 -22.48 7.86
N HIS A 102 0.69 -22.27 8.83
CA HIS A 102 0.33 -21.75 10.15
C HIS A 102 -0.33 -20.36 10.12
N ASP A 103 0.15 -19.44 9.28
CA ASP A 103 -0.40 -18.07 9.13
C ASP A 103 -1.64 -18.02 8.22
N LYS A 104 -2.26 -19.18 7.94
CA LYS A 104 -3.39 -19.29 7.02
C LYS A 104 -4.53 -18.34 7.43
N ILE A 105 -4.86 -18.29 8.71
CA ILE A 105 -6.02 -17.56 9.23
C ILE A 105 -5.82 -16.05 9.04
N GLU A 106 -4.65 -15.53 9.39
CA GLU A 106 -4.31 -14.12 9.25
C GLU A 106 -4.35 -13.69 7.78
N MET A 107 -3.86 -14.55 6.89
CA MET A 107 -3.79 -14.26 5.45
C MET A 107 -5.15 -14.31 4.78
N THR A 108 -5.97 -15.34 5.05
CA THR A 108 -7.35 -15.38 4.54
C THR A 108 -8.15 -14.21 5.08
N PHE A 109 -8.00 -13.88 6.36
CA PHE A 109 -8.73 -12.77 6.98
C PHE A 109 -8.47 -11.42 6.28
N VAL A 110 -7.22 -11.07 5.99
CA VAL A 110 -6.91 -9.80 5.29
C VAL A 110 -7.45 -9.79 3.86
N LEU A 111 -7.41 -10.92 3.16
CA LEU A 111 -7.92 -11.05 1.81
C LEU A 111 -9.46 -10.96 1.77
N ASP A 112 -10.13 -11.61 2.73
CA ASP A 112 -11.58 -11.55 2.91
C ASP A 112 -12.03 -10.13 3.26
N LEU A 113 -11.33 -9.46 4.17
CA LEU A 113 -11.59 -8.07 4.55
C LEU A 113 -11.47 -7.13 3.34
N LEU A 114 -10.40 -7.26 2.55
CA LEU A 114 -10.25 -6.48 1.33
C LEU A 114 -11.37 -6.77 0.33
N ASN A 115 -11.77 -8.04 0.18
CA ASN A 115 -12.83 -8.43 -0.74
C ASN A 115 -14.19 -7.88 -0.32
N ALA A 116 -14.53 -7.97 0.97
CA ALA A 116 -15.76 -7.43 1.55
C ALA A 116 -15.84 -5.89 1.42
N SER A 117 -14.70 -5.21 1.44
CA SER A 117 -14.62 -3.74 1.36
C SER A 117 -14.84 -3.18 -0.05
N ARG A 118 -14.91 -4.02 -1.08
CA ARG A 118 -15.03 -3.59 -2.49
C ARG A 118 -16.49 -3.48 -2.90
N VAL A 119 -16.78 -2.46 -3.73
CA VAL A 119 -18.11 -2.20 -4.30
C VAL A 119 -18.24 -2.61 -5.77
N LYS A 120 -17.13 -2.95 -6.43
CA LYS A 120 -17.11 -3.38 -7.84
C LYS A 120 -15.90 -4.23 -8.20
N ASP A 121 -16.04 -4.94 -9.31
CA ASP A 121 -14.93 -5.68 -9.91
C ASP A 121 -13.84 -4.75 -10.43
N GLY A 122 -12.58 -5.16 -10.21
CA GLY A 122 -11.43 -4.35 -10.59
C GLY A 122 -11.41 -2.97 -9.95
N GLN A 123 -11.94 -2.80 -8.72
CA GLN A 123 -11.92 -1.54 -8.01
C GLN A 123 -10.49 -1.02 -7.84
N LYS A 124 -10.26 0.24 -8.20
CA LYS A 124 -8.98 0.92 -7.95
C LYS A 124 -8.91 1.33 -6.48
N LEU A 125 -7.77 1.05 -5.85
CA LEU A 125 -7.42 1.62 -4.55
C LEU A 125 -6.66 2.93 -4.72
N SER A 126 -6.74 3.84 -3.75
CA SER A 126 -5.74 4.89 -3.62
C SER A 126 -4.38 4.27 -3.29
N PHE A 127 -3.29 4.94 -3.65
CA PHE A 127 -1.97 4.31 -3.49
C PHE A 127 -1.66 4.08 -2.00
N VAL A 128 -2.03 5.03 -1.13
CA VAL A 128 -1.91 4.88 0.33
C VAL A 128 -2.66 3.67 0.90
N VAL A 129 -3.87 3.37 0.42
CA VAL A 129 -4.66 2.22 0.88
C VAL A 129 -4.04 0.92 0.38
N ALA A 130 -3.62 0.88 -0.88
CA ALA A 130 -2.89 -0.26 -1.43
C ALA A 130 -1.57 -0.51 -0.65
N LEU A 131 -0.83 0.55 -0.33
CA LEU A 131 0.41 0.46 0.44
C LEU A 131 0.17 0.02 1.89
N PHE A 132 -0.93 0.44 2.51
CA PHE A 132 -1.34 -0.06 3.83
C PHE A 132 -1.49 -1.58 3.78
N PHE A 133 -2.30 -2.11 2.87
CA PHE A 133 -2.48 -3.57 2.74
C PHE A 133 -1.18 -4.28 2.37
N ALA A 134 -0.35 -3.69 1.50
CA ALA A 134 0.95 -4.24 1.13
C ALA A 134 1.90 -4.40 2.33
N ARG A 135 1.93 -3.43 3.24
CA ARG A 135 2.70 -3.52 4.49
C ARG A 135 2.06 -4.51 5.45
N THR A 136 0.74 -4.50 5.57
CA THR A 136 -0.02 -5.38 6.49
C THR A 136 0.21 -6.85 6.19
N VAL A 137 0.06 -7.29 4.93
CA VAL A 137 0.27 -8.72 4.59
C VAL A 137 1.68 -9.22 4.90
N LYS A 138 2.69 -8.35 4.79
CA LYS A 138 4.05 -8.69 5.17
C LYS A 138 4.24 -8.69 6.69
N LEU A 139 3.68 -7.70 7.38
CA LEU A 139 3.74 -7.57 8.82
C LEU A 139 3.15 -8.79 9.54
N LEU A 140 2.10 -9.40 8.98
CA LEU A 140 1.44 -10.57 9.56
C LEU A 140 2.36 -11.79 9.69
N LEU A 141 3.49 -11.84 8.97
CA LEU A 141 4.50 -12.89 9.16
C LEU A 141 5.36 -12.70 10.42
N TYR A 142 5.27 -11.55 11.08
CA TYR A 142 6.18 -11.15 12.16
C TYR A 142 5.41 -10.69 13.41
N PRO A 143 4.82 -11.62 14.19
CA PRO A 143 4.08 -11.30 15.42
C PRO A 143 4.87 -10.54 16.50
N ALA A 144 6.21 -10.58 16.45
CA ALA A 144 7.09 -9.86 17.36
C ALA A 144 7.25 -8.37 17.01
N ASP A 145 6.81 -7.93 15.84
CA ASP A 145 6.88 -6.53 15.42
C ASP A 145 5.90 -5.67 16.26
N PRO A 146 6.32 -4.49 16.77
CA PRO A 146 5.45 -3.58 17.52
C PRO A 146 4.14 -3.23 16.81
N MET A 147 4.14 -3.16 15.48
CA MET A 147 2.95 -2.82 14.70
C MET A 147 1.97 -3.98 14.54
N TYR A 148 2.36 -5.22 14.85
CA TYR A 148 1.49 -6.37 14.65
C TYR A 148 0.17 -6.23 15.42
N VAL A 149 0.23 -5.92 16.72
CA VAL A 149 -0.97 -5.84 17.56
C VAL A 149 -1.89 -4.68 17.18
N PRO A 150 -1.41 -3.43 16.98
CA PRO A 150 -2.26 -2.34 16.51
C PRO A 150 -2.94 -2.64 15.17
N ILE A 151 -2.20 -3.20 14.20
CA ILE A 151 -2.74 -3.51 12.87
C ILE A 151 -3.72 -4.68 12.94
N PHE A 152 -3.39 -5.76 13.66
CA PHE A 152 -4.29 -6.89 13.81
C PHE A 152 -5.60 -6.48 14.51
N ARG A 153 -5.52 -5.62 15.53
CA ARG A 153 -6.71 -5.05 16.18
C ARG A 153 -7.59 -4.28 15.20
N PHE A 154 -6.99 -3.45 14.34
CA PHE A 154 -7.73 -2.75 13.29
C PHE A 154 -8.43 -3.71 12.33
N LEU A 155 -7.71 -4.74 11.87
CA LEU A 155 -8.23 -5.73 10.94
C LEU A 155 -9.48 -6.41 11.49
N VAL A 156 -9.47 -6.83 12.76
CA VAL A 156 -10.62 -7.54 13.37
C VAL A 156 -11.72 -6.61 13.90
N ALA A 157 -11.53 -5.29 13.85
CA ALA A 157 -12.47 -4.34 14.44
C ALA A 157 -13.77 -4.21 13.66
N LYS A 158 -13.74 -4.40 12.34
CA LYS A 158 -14.89 -4.26 11.43
C LYS A 158 -14.86 -5.32 10.34
N PRO A 159 -16.04 -5.74 9.83
CA PRO A 159 -16.12 -6.71 8.73
C PRO A 159 -15.71 -6.13 7.37
N GLU A 160 -15.51 -4.81 7.28
CA GLU A 160 -15.07 -4.09 6.08
C GLU A 160 -14.25 -2.86 6.47
N VAL A 161 -13.42 -2.39 5.53
CA VAL A 161 -12.59 -1.19 5.63
C VAL A 161 -13.12 -0.12 4.68
N ASP A 162 -13.17 1.12 5.16
CA ASP A 162 -13.45 2.26 4.29
C ASP A 162 -12.25 2.56 3.37
N LEU A 163 -12.29 2.01 2.16
CA LEU A 163 -11.27 2.20 1.12
C LEU A 163 -11.19 3.65 0.60
N GLY A 164 -12.12 4.53 0.99
CA GLY A 164 -12.14 5.94 0.64
C GLY A 164 -11.34 6.84 1.58
N ASN A 165 -10.67 6.28 2.59
CA ASN A 165 -9.91 7.00 3.61
C ASN A 165 -8.59 6.29 3.94
N VAL A 166 -7.67 6.99 4.62
CA VAL A 166 -6.44 6.38 5.13
C VAL A 166 -6.79 5.41 6.26
N PRO A 167 -6.48 4.11 6.14
CA PRO A 167 -6.83 3.13 7.18
C PRO A 167 -6.14 3.47 8.50
N GLU A 168 -6.91 3.41 9.59
CA GLU A 168 -6.44 3.54 10.98
C GLU A 168 -5.60 4.79 11.31
N PHE A 169 -5.74 5.88 10.54
CA PHE A 169 -4.96 7.11 10.73
C PHE A 169 -5.06 7.66 12.16
N TYR A 170 -6.27 7.93 12.66
CA TYR A 170 -6.45 8.61 13.95
C TYR A 170 -5.95 7.75 15.12
N GLN A 171 -6.23 6.46 15.10
CA GLN A 171 -5.84 5.56 16.19
C GLN A 171 -4.31 5.42 16.28
N LEU A 172 -3.62 5.24 15.15
CA LEU A 172 -2.17 5.11 15.15
C LEU A 172 -1.45 6.45 15.40
N PHE A 173 -1.95 7.55 14.83
CA PHE A 173 -1.29 8.85 14.96
C PHE A 173 -1.41 9.44 16.37
N PHE A 174 -2.59 9.32 16.98
CA PHE A 174 -2.90 9.80 18.33
C PHE A 174 -2.78 8.73 19.42
N SER A 175 -2.10 7.62 19.11
CA SER A 175 -1.85 6.56 20.09
C SER A 175 -1.20 7.11 21.35
N ALA A 176 -1.70 6.67 22.50
CA ALA A 176 -1.19 6.99 23.83
C ALA A 176 -0.52 5.78 24.51
N GLY A 177 -0.39 4.65 23.80
CA GLY A 177 0.23 3.44 24.33
C GLY A 177 1.76 3.53 24.39
N ASN A 178 2.42 2.58 25.04
CA ASN A 178 3.89 2.58 25.18
C ASN A 178 4.64 2.58 23.84
N GLN A 179 3.99 2.15 22.75
CA GLN A 179 4.55 2.07 21.41
C GLN A 179 4.13 3.25 20.51
N TYR A 180 3.56 4.33 21.07
CA TYR A 180 3.04 5.47 20.29
C TYR A 180 4.03 6.03 19.27
N LYS A 181 5.34 6.01 19.55
CA LYS A 181 6.37 6.47 18.61
C LYS A 181 6.47 5.57 17.38
N HIS A 182 6.40 4.26 17.57
CA HIS A 182 6.41 3.30 16.46
C HIS A 182 5.16 3.45 15.61
N GLU A 183 3.99 3.53 16.25
CA GLU A 183 2.69 3.69 15.57
C GLU A 183 2.63 4.99 14.76
N ARG A 184 3.06 6.11 15.36
CA ARG A 184 3.09 7.41 14.69
C ARG A 184 4.08 7.45 13.53
N ASN A 185 5.29 6.91 13.71
CA ASN A 185 6.30 6.85 12.65
C ASN A 185 5.86 5.94 11.50
N TRP A 186 5.22 4.82 11.82
CA TRP A 186 4.66 3.92 10.81
C TRP A 186 3.59 4.64 9.99
N MET A 187 2.68 5.38 10.63
CA MET A 187 1.65 6.16 9.94
C MET A 187 2.25 7.31 9.12
N LEU A 188 3.20 8.07 9.66
CA LEU A 188 3.86 9.16 8.93
C LEU A 188 4.61 8.65 7.69
N SER A 189 5.31 7.52 7.80
CA SER A 189 5.99 6.91 6.66
C SER A 189 4.99 6.41 5.62
N LEU A 190 3.86 5.83 6.04
CA LEU A 190 2.78 5.40 5.15
C LEU A 190 2.22 6.58 4.36
N LEU A 191 1.97 7.71 5.02
CA LEU A 191 1.46 8.92 4.37
C LEU A 191 2.46 9.54 3.40
N TYR A 192 3.74 9.59 3.80
CA TYR A 192 4.80 10.14 2.96
C TYR A 192 5.00 9.31 1.68
N GLU A 193 5.13 7.98 1.82
CA GLU A 193 5.30 7.07 0.67
C GLU A 193 4.00 6.85 -0.10
N GLY A 194 2.87 6.97 0.58
CA GLY A 194 1.52 6.75 0.09
C GLY A 194 0.99 7.84 -0.84
N MET A 195 1.57 9.04 -0.78
CA MET A 195 1.16 10.19 -1.59
C MET A 195 1.88 10.18 -2.94
N ARG A 196 1.25 9.57 -3.94
CA ARG A 196 1.85 9.37 -5.27
C ARG A 196 1.15 10.14 -6.38
N GLU A 197 -0.10 10.49 -6.19
CA GLU A 197 -0.90 11.28 -7.12
C GLU A 197 -1.78 12.30 -6.41
N THR A 198 -2.28 13.27 -7.17
CA THR A 198 -3.16 14.35 -6.67
C THR A 198 -4.40 13.82 -5.94
N SER A 199 -4.93 12.66 -6.33
CA SER A 199 -6.07 12.05 -5.62
C SER A 199 -5.72 11.59 -4.21
N ASP A 200 -4.47 11.18 -3.95
CA ASP A 200 -4.04 10.81 -2.60
C ASP A 200 -4.01 12.05 -1.69
N TYR A 201 -3.55 13.20 -2.21
CA TYR A 201 -3.62 14.48 -1.49
C TYR A 201 -5.05 14.83 -1.07
N TRP A 202 -6.00 14.74 -2.01
CA TRP A 202 -7.40 15.07 -1.71
C TRP A 202 -8.03 14.10 -0.71
N LEU A 203 -7.63 12.83 -0.74
CA LEU A 203 -8.03 11.83 0.26
C LEU A 203 -7.51 12.22 1.66
N TYR A 204 -6.27 12.72 1.77
CA TYR A 204 -5.72 13.21 3.03
C TYR A 204 -6.44 14.46 3.52
N GLN A 205 -6.72 15.39 2.61
CA GLN A 205 -7.39 16.65 2.91
C GLN A 205 -8.82 16.45 3.41
N LYS A 206 -9.57 15.47 2.86
CA LYS A 206 -10.93 15.10 3.30
C LYS A 206 -11.02 14.76 4.79
N LYS A 207 -9.92 14.29 5.39
CA LYS A 207 -9.83 13.93 6.82
C LYS A 207 -8.94 14.89 7.63
N PHE A 208 -8.65 16.08 7.09
CA PHE A 208 -7.82 17.09 7.74
C PHE A 208 -6.41 16.60 8.11
N ILE A 209 -5.90 15.58 7.41
CA ILE A 209 -4.60 14.98 7.73
C ILE A 209 -3.49 16.04 7.62
N PHE A 210 -3.43 16.81 6.52
CA PHE A 210 -2.44 17.88 6.37
C PHE A 210 -2.48 18.91 7.50
N LYS A 211 -3.69 19.35 7.89
CA LYS A 211 -3.86 20.28 9.02
C LYS A 211 -3.30 19.69 10.31
N ILE A 212 -3.63 18.43 10.61
CA ILE A 212 -3.14 17.73 11.80
C ILE A 212 -1.61 17.61 11.78
N LEU A 213 -1.03 17.23 10.64
CA LEU A 213 0.41 17.07 10.50
C LEU A 213 1.16 18.39 10.66
N LEU A 214 0.66 19.47 10.07
CA LEU A 214 1.27 20.81 10.19
C LEU A 214 1.16 21.34 11.63
N SER A 215 0.03 21.14 12.30
CA SER A 215 -0.09 21.46 13.73
C SER A 215 0.84 20.60 14.60
N TYR A 216 1.02 19.32 14.26
CA TYR A 216 1.94 18.44 14.97
C TYR A 216 3.41 18.83 14.73
N TYR A 217 3.77 19.28 13.54
CA TYR A 217 5.12 19.73 13.19
C TYR A 217 5.64 20.81 14.15
N ASP A 218 4.80 21.80 14.46
CA ASP A 218 5.12 22.94 15.33
C ASP A 218 4.95 22.63 16.84
N SER A 219 4.44 21.45 17.17
CA SER A 219 4.20 21.07 18.57
C SER A 219 5.48 20.68 19.32
N ALA A 220 5.52 20.94 20.63
CA ALA A 220 6.64 20.56 21.51
C ALA A 220 6.88 19.04 21.61
N ILE A 221 5.94 18.22 21.15
CA ILE A 221 5.99 16.75 21.18
C ILE A 221 6.36 16.15 19.80
N SER A 222 6.73 16.99 18.84
CA SER A 222 7.24 16.58 17.53
C SER A 222 8.72 16.24 17.60
N ASP A 223 9.10 15.04 17.18
CA ASP A 223 10.51 14.68 17.05
C ASP A 223 11.05 15.02 15.65
N ALA A 224 12.38 15.14 15.54
CA ALA A 224 13.04 15.54 14.30
C ALA A 224 12.77 14.58 13.13
N HIS A 225 12.55 13.28 13.41
CA HIS A 225 12.24 12.30 12.37
C HIS A 225 10.83 12.53 11.80
N SER A 226 9.85 12.72 12.69
CA SER A 226 8.49 13.06 12.33
C SER A 226 8.42 14.36 11.54
N GLN A 227 9.12 15.40 12.01
CA GLN A 227 9.23 16.69 11.31
C GLN A 227 9.80 16.54 9.90
N LYS A 228 10.84 15.72 9.74
CA LYS A 228 11.43 15.43 8.43
C LYS A 228 10.43 14.76 7.48
N LEU A 229 9.68 13.75 7.94
CA LEU A 229 8.66 13.08 7.12
C LEU A 229 7.55 14.05 6.68
N ILE A 230 7.10 14.92 7.59
CA ILE A 230 6.08 15.94 7.29
C ILE A 230 6.59 16.93 6.25
N LEU A 231 7.82 17.43 6.40
CA LEU A 231 8.41 18.34 5.41
C LEU A 231 8.60 17.69 4.04
N LEU A 232 9.02 16.43 3.99
CA LEU A 232 9.13 15.69 2.74
C LEU A 232 7.76 15.49 2.06
N MET A 233 6.72 15.26 2.84
CA MET A 233 5.34 15.17 2.35
C MET A 233 4.87 16.52 1.78
N VAL A 234 5.06 17.63 2.50
CA VAL A 234 4.74 18.98 2.02
C VAL A 234 5.52 19.31 0.74
N LYS A 235 6.83 19.00 0.71
CA LYS A 235 7.67 19.18 -0.48
C LYS A 235 7.12 18.42 -1.68
N ASN A 236 6.75 17.15 -1.51
CA ASN A 236 6.17 16.34 -2.58
C ASN A 236 4.81 16.89 -3.04
N ALA A 237 3.98 17.35 -2.10
CA ALA A 237 2.66 17.90 -2.40
C ALA A 237 2.77 19.18 -3.23
N CYS A 238 3.75 20.02 -2.94
CA CYS A 238 4.02 21.26 -3.68
C CYS A 238 4.54 21.06 -5.11
N GLN A 239 4.83 19.82 -5.54
CA GLN A 239 5.19 19.55 -6.94
C GLN A 239 4.00 19.76 -7.89
N GLU A 240 2.78 19.60 -7.39
CA GLU A 240 1.55 19.83 -8.14
C GLU A 240 0.99 21.22 -7.85
N LYS A 241 0.84 22.05 -8.89
CA LYS A 241 0.45 23.46 -8.74
C LYS A 241 -0.88 23.64 -8.00
N SER A 242 -1.88 22.81 -8.29
CA SER A 242 -3.19 22.90 -7.63
C SER A 242 -3.11 22.61 -6.14
N VAL A 243 -2.24 21.67 -5.75
CA VAL A 243 -2.02 21.28 -4.36
C VAL A 243 -1.24 22.35 -3.62
N ALA A 244 -0.19 22.91 -4.23
CA ALA A 244 0.55 24.03 -3.65
C ALA A 244 -0.35 25.25 -3.35
N VAL A 245 -1.25 25.58 -4.28
CA VAL A 245 -2.22 26.67 -4.09
C VAL A 245 -3.19 26.38 -2.94
N ASP A 246 -3.68 25.14 -2.83
CA ASP A 246 -4.55 24.72 -1.73
C ASP A 246 -3.83 24.81 -0.38
N LEU A 247 -2.59 24.31 -0.31
CA LEU A 247 -1.76 24.37 0.89
C LEU A 247 -1.57 25.80 1.38
N VAL A 248 -1.20 26.73 0.50
CA VAL A 248 -1.01 28.14 0.88
C VAL A 248 -2.32 28.80 1.31
N LYS A 249 -3.43 28.53 0.62
CA LYS A 249 -4.71 29.20 0.92
C LYS A 249 -5.39 28.70 2.19
N ASN A 250 -5.25 27.40 2.49
CA ASN A 250 -6.01 26.75 3.55
C ASN A 250 -5.17 26.35 4.76
N HIS A 251 -3.83 26.36 4.65
CA HIS A 251 -2.91 25.94 5.71
C HIS A 251 -1.65 26.82 5.86
N GLY A 252 -1.50 27.88 5.05
CA GLY A 252 -0.37 28.82 5.09
C GLY A 252 -0.60 30.03 5.98
#